data_AF-A0A2P2MB30-F1
#
_entry.id   AF-A0A2P2MB30-F1
#
_cell.length_a   1.000
_cell.length_b   1.000
_cell.length_c   1.000
_cell.angle_alpha   90.00
_cell.angle_beta   90.00
_cell.angle_gamma   90.00
#
_symmetry.space_group_name_H-M   'P 1'
#
loop_
_entity.id
_entity.type
_entity.pdbx_description
1 polymer ?
#
loop_
_entity_poly.entity_id
_entity_poly.type
_entity_poly.pdbx_seq_one_letter_code
_entity_poly.pdbx_strand_id
1 'polypeptide(L)' 'MRAFDELRKLELFFKEETRRGCSIVELYELVQHAGNILPRL' A
#
# COMPACT_ATOMS: atom_id res chain seq x y z
N MET A 1 -4.76 17.42 2.55
CA MET A 1 -4.09 16.86 3.75
C MET A 1 -2.88 16.10 3.23
N ARG A 2 -1.65 16.62 3.41
CA ARG A 2 -0.48 16.16 2.64
C ARG A 2 -0.22 14.64 2.69
N ALA A 3 -0.39 14.00 3.85
CA ALA A 3 -0.20 12.56 3.98
C ALA A 3 -1.15 11.75 3.10
N PHE A 4 -2.42 12.16 2.99
CA PHE A 4 -3.40 11.51 2.13
C PHE A 4 -3.09 11.69 0.65
N ASP A 5 -2.54 12.83 0.26
CA ASP A 5 -2.16 13.12 -1.12
C ASP A 5 -1.00 12.20 -1.57
N GLU A 6 -0.03 11.93 -0.69
CA GLU A 6 1.04 10.97 -0.96
C GLU A 6 0.55 9.51 -0.93
N LEU A 7 -0.29 9.13 0.03
CA LEU A 7 -0.89 7.79 0.09
C LEU A 7 -1.72 7.48 -1.16
N ARG A 8 -2.40 8.48 -1.74
CA ARG A 8 -3.14 8.32 -3.00
C ARG A 8 -2.23 7.97 -4.18
N LYS A 9 -1.02 8.53 -4.25
CA LYS A 9 -0.05 8.15 -5.30
C LYS A 9 0.39 6.70 -5.15
N LEU A 10 0.63 6.26 -3.91
CA LEU A 10 0.99 4.88 -3.60
C LEU A 10 -0.14 3.89 -3.96
N GLU A 11 -1.39 4.24 -3.65
CA GLU A 11 -2.56 3.46 -4.03
C GLU A 11 -2.66 3.28 -5.55
N LEU A 12 -2.47 4.36 -6.31
CA LEU A 12 -2.51 4.31 -7.78
C LEU A 12 -1.41 3.40 -8.35
N PHE A 13 -0.19 3.48 -7.81
CA PHE A 13 0.92 2.62 -8.22
C PHE A 13 0.57 1.13 -8.08
N PHE A 14 0.10 0.70 -6.90
CA PHE A 14 -0.23 -0.72 -6.69
C PHE A 14 -1.43 -1.19 -7.51
N LYS A 15 -2.40 -0.32 -7.80
CA LYS A 15 -3.50 -0.63 -8.73
C LYS A 15 -2.98 -0.91 -10.14
N GLU A 16 -2.01 -0.13 -10.62
CA GLU A 16 -1.41 -0.35 -11.93
C GLU A 16 -0.58 -1.64 -11.98
N GLU A 17 0.22 -1.93 -10.95
CA GLU A 17 0.98 -3.17 -10.87
C GLU A 17 0.07 -4.40 -10.79
N THR A 18 -1.01 -4.32 -10.02
CA THR A 18 -2.03 -5.40 -9.99
C THR A 18 -2.65 -5.61 -11.38
N ARG A 19 -2.96 -4.52 -12.11
CA ARG A 19 -3.47 -4.60 -13.49
C ARG A 19 -2.46 -5.22 -14.47
N ARG A 20 -1.15 -5.07 -14.22
CA ARG A 20 -0.07 -5.70 -15.01
C ARG A 20 0.13 -7.18 -14.70
N GLY A 21 -0.61 -7.73 -13.73
CA GLY A 21 -0.51 -9.13 -13.31
C GLY A 21 0.51 -9.38 -12.19
N CYS A 22 1.10 -8.33 -11.61
CA CYS A 22 1.95 -8.45 -10.43
C CYS A 22 1.07 -8.75 -9.21
N SER A 23 1.19 -9.94 -8.65
CA SER A 23 0.52 -10.29 -7.39
C SER A 23 1.11 -9.51 -6.24
N ILE A 24 0.25 -8.83 -5.47
CA ILE A 24 0.62 -8.07 -4.26
C ILE A 24 0.19 -8.79 -2.97
N VAL A 25 -0.07 -10.10 -3.02
CA VAL A 25 -0.53 -10.86 -1.86
C VAL A 25 0.47 -10.77 -0.69
N GLU A 26 1.77 -10.84 -0.98
CA GLU A 26 2.82 -10.71 0.03
C GLU A 26 2.86 -9.30 0.65
N LEU A 27 2.40 -8.26 -0.07
CA LEU A 27 2.37 -6.90 0.44
C LEU A 27 1.43 -6.77 1.65
N TYR A 28 0.32 -7.50 1.66
CA TYR A 28 -0.63 -7.47 2.78
C TYR A 28 0.02 -7.95 4.07
N GLU A 29 0.80 -9.03 4.02
CA GLU A 29 1.56 -9.53 5.17
C GLU A 29 2.70 -8.57 5.55
N LEU A 30 3.42 -8.02 4.56
CA LEU A 30 4.56 -7.14 4.80
C LEU A 30 4.19 -5.88 5.59
N VAL A 31 3.05 -5.24 5.29
CA VAL A 31 2.62 -4.03 6.00
C VAL A 31 2.22 -4.30 7.45
N GLN A 32 1.87 -5.55 7.80
CA GLN A 32 1.51 -5.93 9.17
C GLN A 32 2.71 -5.91 10.14
N HIS A 33 3.94 -5.90 9.63
CA HIS A 33 5.14 -5.75 10.45
C HIS A 33 5.32 -4.33 11.02
N ALA A 34 4.49 -3.36 10.62
CA ALA A 34 4.50 -2.03 11.23
C ALA A 34 4.12 -2.08 12.72
N GLY A 35 5.02 -1.61 13.59
CA GLY A 35 4.80 -1.60 15.04
C GLY A 35 3.72 -0.62 15.50
N ASN A 36 3.53 0.48 14.76
CA ASN A 36 2.47 1.46 15.02
C ASN A 36 1.16 1.02 14.38
N ILE A 37 0.05 1.14 15.12
CA ILE A 37 -1.28 0.70 14.63
C ILE A 37 -1.77 1.51 13.42
N LEU A 38 -1.54 2.83 13.40
CA LEU A 38 -2.09 3.69 12.34
C LEU A 38 -1.44 3.42 10.96
N PRO A 39 -0.10 3.29 10.82
CA PRO A 39 0.51 2.90 9.55
C PRO A 39 0.25 1.45 9.12
N ARG A 40 -0.20 0.59 10.04
CA ARG A 40 -0.49 -0.82 9.78
C ARG A 40 -1.87 -1.04 9.13
N LEU A 41 -2.82 -0.16 9.44
CA LEU A 41 -4.19 -0.17 8.95
C LEU A 41 -4.31 0.63 7.65
#